data_AF-A0A7R9QXN9-F1
#
_entry.id   AF-A0A7R9QXN9-F1
#
_cell.length_a   1.000
_cell.length_b   1.000
_cell.length_c   1.000
_cell.angle_alpha   90.00
_cell.angle_beta   90.00
_cell.angle_gamma   90.00
#
_symmetry.space_group_name_H-M   'P 1'
#
loop_
_entity.id
_entity.type
_entity.pdbx_description
1 polymer ?
#
loop_
_entity_poly.entity_id
_entity_poly.type
_entity_poly.pdbx_seq_one_letter_code
_entity_poly.pdbx_strand_id
1 'polypeptide(L)'
;DLHTIDLEDFKFGKTKISSFRMVDSSSQELQSLLDDWALLSSRLGVRRSKAPESISTESALIYDGVKLLATAIQDLDQSQTVEIQSISCESAIPWEKGSSLINYMRPVI
;
A
#
# COMPACT_ATOMS: atom_id res chain seq x y z
N ASP A 1 11.70 -0.78 10.08
CA ASP A 1 10.96 -2.06 10.05
C ASP A 1 11.33 -2.99 11.20
N LEU A 2 11.58 -2.46 12.42
CA LEU A 2 11.96 -3.33 13.54
C LEU A 2 10.81 -4.28 13.93
N HIS A 3 9.57 -3.93 13.59
CA HIS A 3 8.37 -4.73 13.89
C HIS A 3 8.27 -6.04 13.10
N THR A 4 9.13 -6.27 12.10
CA THR A 4 9.22 -7.54 11.36
C THR A 4 10.34 -8.45 11.87
N ILE A 5 11.12 -8.01 12.85
CA ILE A 5 12.28 -8.73 13.38
C ILE A 5 11.92 -9.37 14.72
N ASP A 6 12.28 -10.64 14.90
CA ASP A 6 12.20 -11.28 16.20
C ASP A 6 13.33 -10.79 17.12
N LEU A 7 12.95 -10.31 18.30
CA LEU A 7 13.86 -9.76 19.30
C LEU A 7 14.10 -10.73 20.47
N GLU A 8 13.72 -12.01 20.34
CA GLU A 8 13.84 -13.02 21.40
C GLU A 8 15.21 -13.05 22.08
N ASP A 9 16.29 -13.05 21.31
CA ASP A 9 17.67 -13.09 21.83
C ASP A 9 18.05 -11.85 22.65
N PHE A 10 17.38 -10.72 22.43
CA PHE A 10 17.67 -9.46 23.10
C PHE A 10 16.82 -9.25 24.37
N LYS A 11 15.82 -10.10 24.62
CA LYS A 11 14.88 -9.98 25.78
C LYS A 11 15.60 -10.06 27.13
N PHE A 12 16.72 -10.78 27.22
CA PHE A 12 17.51 -10.93 28.45
C PHE A 12 18.69 -9.97 28.54
N GLY A 13 19.01 -9.27 27.45
CA GLY A 13 19.95 -8.17 27.47
C GLY A 13 19.32 -7.00 28.21
N LYS A 14 20.05 -6.35 29.13
CA LYS A 14 19.60 -5.13 29.82
C LYS A 14 19.49 -3.90 28.88
N THR A 15 19.37 -4.14 27.58
CA THR A 15 19.36 -3.16 26.51
C THR A 15 17.96 -2.58 26.37
N LYS A 16 17.87 -1.25 26.28
CA LYS A 16 16.61 -0.56 25.99
C LYS A 16 16.54 -0.31 24.48
N ILE A 17 15.58 -0.93 23.82
CA ILE A 17 15.35 -0.79 22.38
C ILE A 17 14.05 0.01 22.20
N SER A 18 14.10 1.02 21.33
CA SER A 18 12.94 1.84 20.98
C SER A 18 12.91 2.04 19.47
N SER A 19 11.72 2.00 18.88
CA SER A 19 11.54 2.08 17.43
C SER A 19 10.24 2.78 17.06
N PHE A 20 10.12 3.14 15.79
CA PHE A 20 8.90 3.63 15.19
C PHE A 20 8.29 2.55 14.30
N ARG A 21 6.96 2.56 14.21
CA ARG A 21 6.19 1.69 13.31
C ARG A 21 5.16 2.54 12.57
N MET A 22 5.18 2.46 11.24
CA MET A 22 4.17 3.12 10.40
C MET A 22 2.98 2.20 10.10
N VAL A 23 3.21 0.89 10.00
CA VAL A 23 2.16 -0.10 9.74
C VAL A 23 1.23 -0.21 10.95
N ASP A 24 -0.05 0.06 10.74
CA ASP A 24 -1.08 -0.14 11.76
C ASP A 24 -1.56 -1.59 11.79
N SER A 25 -1.01 -2.37 12.74
CA SER A 25 -1.42 -3.76 12.96
C SER A 25 -2.85 -3.91 13.50
N SER A 26 -3.46 -2.82 13.98
CA SER A 26 -4.84 -2.82 14.48
C SER A 26 -5.89 -2.48 13.43
N SER A 27 -5.46 -2.15 12.20
CA SER A 27 -6.36 -1.87 11.09
C SER A 27 -7.24 -3.09 10.77
N GLN A 28 -8.56 -2.87 10.76
CA GLN A 28 -9.54 -3.89 10.40
C GLN A 28 -9.34 -4.39 8.97
N GLU A 29 -8.96 -3.49 8.05
CA GLU A 29 -8.67 -3.84 6.66
C GLU A 29 -7.49 -4.80 6.55
N LEU A 30 -6.41 -4.53 7.29
CA LEU A 30 -5.24 -5.39 7.32
C LEU A 30 -5.58 -6.76 7.92
N GLN A 31 -6.35 -6.79 9.02
CA GLN A 31 -6.79 -8.06 9.63
C GLN A 31 -7.62 -8.90 8.65
N SER A 32 -8.61 -8.29 7.99
CA SER A 32 -9.43 -8.98 6.99
C SER A 32 -8.60 -9.47 5.80
N LEU A 33 -7.60 -8.72 5.35
CA LEU A 33 -6.69 -9.15 4.30
C LEU A 33 -5.87 -10.40 4.70
N LEU A 34 -5.40 -10.44 5.96
CA LEU A 34 -4.64 -11.57 6.50
C LEU A 34 -5.52 -12.80 6.75
N ASP A 35 -6.76 -12.60 7.17
CA ASP A 35 -7.76 -13.68 7.33
C ASP A 35 -8.07 -14.36 5.99
N ASP A 36 -8.22 -13.56 4.93
CA ASP A 36 -8.51 -14.04 3.57
C ASP A 36 -7.26 -14.51 2.79
N TRP A 37 -6.08 -14.45 3.41
CA TRP A 37 -4.80 -14.65 2.74
C TRP A 37 -4.71 -15.99 1.99
N ALA A 38 -5.16 -17.08 2.61
CA ALA A 38 -5.10 -18.41 2.00
C ALA A 38 -5.93 -18.49 0.70
N LEU A 39 -7.08 -17.80 0.67
CA LEU A 39 -7.93 -17.71 -0.51
C LEU A 39 -7.26 -16.85 -1.60
N LEU A 40 -6.74 -15.68 -1.22
CA LEU A 40 -6.04 -14.77 -2.13
C LEU A 40 -4.80 -15.41 -2.76
N SER A 41 -3.96 -16.05 -1.94
CA SER A 41 -2.75 -16.71 -2.40
C SER A 41 -3.07 -17.85 -3.37
N SER A 42 -4.14 -18.61 -3.12
CA SER A 42 -4.60 -19.66 -4.02
C SER A 42 -5.04 -19.10 -5.37
N ARG A 43 -5.75 -17.97 -5.40
CA ARG A 43 -6.19 -17.32 -6.66
C ARG A 43 -5.00 -16.82 -7.48
N LEU A 44 -3.94 -16.37 -6.82
CA LEU A 44 -2.69 -15.94 -7.45
C LEU A 44 -1.75 -17.11 -7.83
N GLY A 45 -2.18 -18.36 -7.62
CA GLY A 45 -1.37 -19.55 -7.94
C GLY A 45 -0.24 -19.84 -6.94
N VAL A 46 -0.18 -19.11 -5.83
CA VAL A 46 0.81 -19.33 -4.76
C VAL A 46 0.31 -20.47 -3.86
N ARG A 47 0.84 -21.67 -4.09
CA ARG A 47 0.45 -22.88 -3.34
C ARG A 47 1.02 -22.85 -1.92
N ARG A 48 0.16 -23.07 -0.91
CA ARG A 48 0.49 -23.17 0.53
C ARG A 48 1.13 -21.91 1.13
N SER A 49 0.57 -20.74 0.86
CA SER A 49 0.97 -19.53 1.59
C SER A 49 0.20 -19.46 2.91
N LYS A 50 0.93 -19.53 4.03
CA LYS A 50 0.39 -19.05 5.31
C LYS A 50 0.35 -17.52 5.26
N ALA A 51 -0.60 -16.92 5.97
CA ALA A 51 -0.60 -15.48 6.17
C ALA A 51 0.74 -15.05 6.78
N PRO A 52 1.35 -13.95 6.30
CA PRO A 52 2.57 -13.44 6.89
C PRO A 52 2.28 -12.96 8.33
N GLU A 53 3.19 -13.24 9.26
CA GLU A 53 3.07 -12.79 10.66
C GLU A 53 3.21 -11.27 10.79
N SER A 54 3.92 -10.65 9.85
CA SER A 54 4.05 -9.20 9.74
C SER A 54 4.24 -8.81 8.28
N ILE A 55 3.80 -7.60 7.93
CA ILE A 55 4.00 -7.02 6.60
C ILE A 55 5.10 -5.97 6.70
N SER A 56 6.00 -5.97 5.71
CA SER A 56 7.02 -4.93 5.59
C SER A 56 6.37 -3.58 5.33
N THR A 57 7.03 -2.54 5.84
CA THR A 57 6.61 -1.16 5.65
C THR A 57 6.53 -0.80 4.17
N GLU A 58 7.47 -1.31 3.36
CA GLU A 58 7.51 -1.09 1.92
C GLU A 58 6.28 -1.69 1.22
N SER A 59 5.94 -2.95 1.52
CA SER A 59 4.76 -3.60 0.92
C SER A 59 3.45 -2.93 1.35
N ALA A 60 3.36 -2.48 2.61
CA ALA A 60 2.20 -1.72 3.09
C ALA A 60 2.06 -0.38 2.35
N LEU A 61 3.15 0.36 2.16
CA LEU A 61 3.13 1.63 1.41
C LEU A 61 2.76 1.46 -0.07
N ILE A 62 3.20 0.37 -0.71
CA ILE A 62 2.78 0.04 -2.08
C ILE A 62 1.27 -0.22 -2.12
N TYR A 63 0.75 -1.01 -1.18
CA TYR A 63 -0.68 -1.31 -1.10
C TYR A 63 -1.50 -0.02 -0.94
N ASP A 64 -1.14 0.82 0.03
CA ASP A 64 -1.81 2.10 0.29
C ASP A 64 -1.69 3.05 -0.90
N GLY A 65 -0.53 3.09 -1.57
CA GLY A 65 -0.30 3.92 -2.76
C GLY A 65 -1.18 3.51 -3.94
N VAL A 66 -1.31 2.20 -4.21
CA VAL A 66 -2.21 1.69 -5.26
C VAL A 66 -3.67 1.98 -4.92
N LYS A 67 -4.06 1.79 -3.66
CA LYS A 67 -5.41 2.09 -3.19
C LYS A 67 -5.75 3.57 -3.32
N LEU A 68 -4.83 4.45 -2.93
CA LEU A 68 -4.96 5.90 -3.08
C LEU A 68 -5.13 6.28 -4.56
N LEU A 69 -4.29 5.75 -5.45
CA LEU A 69 -4.37 6.02 -6.87
C LEU A 69 -5.70 5.55 -7.47
N ALA A 70 -6.13 4.33 -7.14
CA ALA A 70 -7.40 3.78 -7.63
C ALA A 70 -8.60 4.63 -7.16
N THR A 71 -8.60 5.03 -5.89
CA THR A 71 -9.63 5.91 -5.31
C THR A 71 -9.65 7.26 -6.02
N ALA A 72 -8.49 7.90 -6.21
CA ALA A 72 -8.39 9.21 -6.86
C ALA A 72 -8.84 9.18 -8.33
N ILE A 73 -8.54 8.09 -9.07
CA ILE A 73 -9.03 7.90 -10.44
C ILE A 73 -10.55 7.75 -10.44
N GLN A 74 -11.10 6.93 -9.53
CA GLN A 74 -12.54 6.72 -9.43
C GLN A 74 -13.30 8.02 -9.09
N ASP A 75 -12.74 8.86 -8.23
CA ASP A 75 -13.35 10.15 -7.86
C ASP A 75 -13.22 11.18 -9.00
N LEU A 76 -12.09 11.19 -9.71
CA LEU A 76 -11.92 12.03 -10.90
C LEU A 76 -12.94 11.69 -11.98
N ASP A 77 -13.13 10.39 -12.26
CA ASP A 77 -14.03 9.88 -13.31
C ASP A 77 -15.51 10.22 -13.07
N GLN A 78 -15.92 10.43 -11.81
CA GLN A 78 -17.26 10.93 -11.48
C GLN A 78 -17.50 12.38 -11.93
N SER A 79 -16.43 13.16 -12.11
CA SER A 79 -16.50 14.60 -12.41
C SER A 79 -16.06 14.96 -13.83
N GLN A 80 -15.16 14.17 -14.42
CA GLN A 80 -14.54 14.43 -15.72
C GLN A 80 -14.25 13.09 -16.40
N THR A 81 -14.56 12.96 -17.69
CA THR A 81 -14.18 11.77 -18.45
C THR A 81 -12.66 11.56 -18.42
N VAL A 82 -12.24 10.38 -17.95
CA VAL A 82 -10.83 10.00 -17.90
C VAL A 82 -10.46 9.23 -19.17
N GLU A 83 -9.75 9.88 -20.09
CA GLU A 83 -9.13 9.22 -21.23
C GLU A 83 -7.62 9.07 -21.00
N ILE A 84 -7.13 7.83 -21.03
CA ILE A 84 -5.70 7.54 -20.91
C ILE A 84 -5.06 7.72 -22.29
N GLN A 85 -4.05 8.58 -22.35
CA GLN A 85 -3.28 8.84 -23.56
C GLN A 85 -1.85 8.32 -23.42
N SER A 86 -1.30 7.81 -24.53
CA SER A 86 0.14 7.54 -24.62
C SER A 86 0.89 8.87 -24.61
N ILE A 87 1.98 8.93 -23.83
CA ILE A 87 2.89 10.07 -23.77
C ILE A 87 4.28 9.64 -24.26
N SER A 88 5.04 10.58 -24.80
CA SER A 88 6.41 10.35 -25.28
C SER A 88 7.36 11.31 -24.56
N CYS A 89 8.54 10.80 -24.19
CA CYS A 89 9.60 11.59 -23.55
C CYS A 89 10.22 12.62 -24.52
N GLU A 90 10.10 12.39 -25.83
CA GLU A 90 10.53 13.30 -26.89
C GLU A 90 9.55 14.47 -27.09
N SER A 91 8.32 14.35 -26.56
CA SER A 91 7.28 15.38 -26.64
C SER A 91 7.07 16.05 -25.28
N ALA A 92 6.92 17.37 -25.26
CA ALA A 92 6.64 18.13 -24.02
C ALA A 92 5.14 18.20 -23.68
N ILE A 93 4.30 17.30 -24.22
CA ILE A 93 2.85 17.33 -24.05
C ILE A 93 2.47 16.41 -22.87
N PRO A 94 2.06 16.95 -21.71
CA PRO A 94 1.66 16.14 -20.58
C PRO A 94 0.26 15.55 -20.78
N TRP A 95 -0.10 14.59 -19.92
CA TRP A 95 -1.48 14.15 -19.81
C TRP A 95 -2.35 15.25 -19.21
N GLU A 96 -3.38 15.67 -19.96
CA GLU A 96 -4.25 16.79 -19.61
C GLU A 96 -4.89 16.61 -18.22
N LYS A 97 -5.31 15.38 -17.88
CA LYS A 97 -5.95 15.07 -16.60
C LYS A 97 -4.97 14.86 -15.45
N GLY A 98 -3.67 14.88 -15.69
CA GLY A 98 -2.65 14.64 -14.68
C GLY A 98 -2.68 15.65 -13.52
N SER A 99 -2.92 16.94 -13.81
CA SER A 99 -3.02 17.97 -12.77
C SER A 99 -4.25 17.80 -11.88
N SER A 100 -5.38 17.40 -12.48
CA SER A 100 -6.61 17.09 -11.74
C SER A 100 -6.41 15.85 -10.88
N LEU A 101 -5.83 14.78 -11.44
CA LEU A 101 -5.55 13.55 -10.68
C LEU A 101 -4.68 13.82 -9.45
N ILE A 102 -3.62 14.62 -9.57
CA ILE A 102 -2.78 15.00 -8.41
C ILE A 102 -3.60 15.71 -7.32
N ASN A 103 -4.60 16.51 -7.70
CA ASN A 103 -5.48 17.15 -6.72
C ASN A 103 -6.42 16.15 -6.05
N TYR A 104 -6.94 15.16 -6.77
CA TYR A 104 -7.74 14.06 -6.17
C TYR A 104 -6.91 13.13 -5.29
N MET A 105 -5.63 12.93 -5.60
CA MET A 105 -4.70 12.18 -4.76
C MET A 105 -4.27 12.93 -3.50
N ARG A 106 -4.46 14.26 -3.44
CA ARG A 106 -4.13 15.04 -2.26
C ARG A 106 -5.22 14.81 -1.22
N PRO A 107 -4.91 14.29 -0.03
CA PRO A 107 -5.89 14.17 1.03
C PRO A 107 -6.42 15.57 1.38
N VAL A 108 -7.74 15.71 1.48
CA VAL A 108 -8.33 16.84 2.19
C VAL A 108 -8.11 16.54 3.68
N ILE A 109 -7.20 17.29 4.30
CA ILE A 109 -6.93 17.23 5.74
C ILE A 109 -7.91 18.16 6.44
#